data_AF-A0A533RE01-F1
#
_entry.id   AF-A0A533RE01-F1
#
_cell.length_a   1.000
_cell.length_b   1.000
_cell.length_c   1.000
_cell.angle_alpha   90.00
_cell.angle_beta   90.00
_cell.angle_gamma   90.00
#
_symmetry.space_group_name_H-M   'P 1'
#
loop_
_entity.id
_entity.type
_entity.pdbx_description
1 polymer ?
#
loop_
_entity_poly.entity_id
_entity_poly.type
_entity_poly.pdbx_seq_one_letter_code
_entity_poly.pdbx_strand_id
1 'polypeptide(L)' 'MPERDPRERASDFDEVNLGYSEDDALAEAARCLQCRNPTC' A
#
# COMPACT_ATOMS: atom_id res chain seq x y z
N MET A 1 -3.26 -0.22 2.46
CA MET A 1 -2.39 0.89 2.89
C MET A 1 -3.23 2.12 3.23
N PRO A 2 -2.80 2.95 4.18
CA PRO A 2 -3.45 4.21 4.49
C PRO A 2 -3.56 5.15 3.28
N GLU A 3 -4.59 5.97 3.27
CA GLU A 3 -4.84 7.00 2.25
C GLU A 3 -5.30 8.29 2.91
N ARG A 4 -5.14 9.42 2.22
CA ARG A 4 -5.58 10.74 2.68
C ARG A 4 -7.10 10.84 2.76
N ASP A 5 -7.60 11.64 3.70
CA ASP A 5 -9.03 11.89 3.85
C ASP A 5 -9.64 12.41 2.53
N PRO A 6 -10.76 11.86 2.06
CA PRO A 6 -11.39 12.27 0.80
C PRO A 6 -11.70 13.76 0.69
N ARG A 7 -12.04 14.44 1.80
CA ARG A 7 -12.36 15.88 1.79
C ARG A 7 -11.11 16.73 1.63
N GLU A 8 -9.99 16.30 2.20
CA GLU A 8 -8.70 16.99 2.09
C GLU A 8 -8.13 16.82 0.67
N ARG A 9 -8.00 15.58 0.20
CA ARG A 9 -7.41 15.28 -1.13
C ARG A 9 -8.25 15.70 -2.33
N ALA A 10 -9.50 16.11 -2.11
CA ALA A 10 -10.34 16.70 -3.16
C ALA A 10 -9.97 18.16 -3.46
N SER A 11 -9.17 18.79 -2.62
CA SER A 11 -8.85 20.22 -2.69
C SER A 11 -7.43 20.54 -3.17
N ASP A 12 -6.60 19.52 -3.37
CA ASP A 12 -5.22 19.66 -3.82
C ASP A 12 -4.80 18.50 -4.75
N PHE A 13 -3.54 18.52 -5.18
CA PHE A 13 -2.95 17.51 -6.07
C PHE A 13 -1.85 16.70 -5.36
N ASP A 14 -1.79 16.75 -4.03
CA ASP A 14 -0.82 15.99 -3.28
C ASP A 14 -1.19 14.50 -3.28
N GLU A 15 -0.19 13.64 -3.13
CA GLU A 15 -0.35 12.19 -3.26
C GLU A 15 -1.41 11.63 -2.32
N VAL A 16 -2.38 10.88 -2.87
CA VAL A 16 -3.51 10.32 -2.11
C VAL A 16 -3.10 9.13 -1.26
N ASN A 17 -2.24 8.28 -1.82
CA ASN A 17 -1.84 7.04 -1.21
C ASN A 17 -0.64 7.28 -0.29
N LEU A 18 -0.76 6.92 0.98
CA LEU A 18 0.27 7.25 1.98
C LEU A 18 1.33 6.16 2.14
N GLY A 19 1.33 5.11 1.31
CA GLY A 19 2.31 4.04 1.43
C GLY A 19 1.99 3.08 2.58
N TYR A 20 2.72 1.97 2.63
CA TYR A 20 2.75 1.13 3.84
C TYR A 20 3.75 1.70 4.84
N SER A 21 3.49 1.49 6.14
CA SER A 21 4.56 1.56 7.13
C SER A 21 5.56 0.40 6.91
N GLU A 22 6.75 0.48 7.51
CA GLU A 22 7.73 -0.60 7.41
C GLU A 22 7.16 -1.93 7.91
N ASP A 23 6.46 -1.92 9.05
CA ASP A 23 5.84 -3.12 9.62
C ASP A 23 4.73 -3.69 8.72
N ASP A 24 3.87 -2.82 8.18
CA ASP A 24 2.82 -3.26 7.25
C ASP A 24 3.42 -3.83 5.96
N ALA A 25 4.51 -3.25 5.46
CA ALA A 25 5.19 -3.71 4.26
C ALA A 25 5.82 -5.09 4.47
N LEU A 26 6.45 -5.32 5.63
CA LEU A 26 6.99 -6.63 6.01
C LEU A 26 5.87 -7.67 6.14
N ALA A 27 4.75 -7.29 6.77
CA ALA A 27 3.59 -8.16 6.94
C ALA A 27 2.96 -8.55 5.59
N GLU A 28 2.80 -7.59 4.67
CA GLU A 28 2.25 -7.88 3.34
C GLU A 28 3.23 -8.71 2.50
N ALA A 29 4.54 -8.44 2.57
CA ALA A 29 5.56 -9.23 1.88
C ALA A 29 5.57 -10.70 2.33
N ALA A 30 5.31 -10.96 3.62
CA ALA A 30 5.24 -12.31 4.17
C ALA A 30 4.06 -13.14 3.62
N ARG A 31 3.07 -12.52 2.95
CA ARG A 31 1.95 -13.22 2.31
C ARG A 31 2.34 -13.87 1.00
N CYS A 32 3.48 -13.50 0.40
CA CYS A 32 3.98 -14.14 -0.80
C CYS A 32 4.29 -15.62 -0.53
N LEU A 33 3.65 -16.53 -1.27
CA LEU A 33 3.82 -17.97 -1.09
C LEU A 33 5.14 -18.50 -1.65
N GLN A 34 5.97 -17.65 -2.26
CA GLN A 34 7.20 -18.05 -2.96
C GLN A 34 6.92 -19.21 -3.94
N CYS A 35 5.91 -19.00 -4.79
CA CYS A 35 5.41 -20.01 -5.71
C CYS A 35 6.55 -20.56 -6.59
N ARG A 36 6.62 -21.89 -6.72
CA ARG A 36 7.60 -22.55 -7.59
C ARG A 36 7.45 -22.15 -9.07
N ASN A 37 6.23 -21.85 -9.52
CA ASN A 37 5.92 -21.32 -10.85
C ASN A 37 4.96 -20.12 -10.71
N PRO A 38 5.48 -18.88 -10.57
CA PRO A 38 4.66 -17.71 -10.28
C PRO A 38 3.83 -17.23 -11.49
N THR A 39 2.64 -16.70 -11.22
CA THR A 39 1.75 -16.08 -12.23
C THR A 39 1.35 -14.65 -11.87
N CYS A 40 1.73 -14.21 -10.67
CA CYS A 40 1.64 -12.84 -10.20
C CYS A 40 2.75 -11.98 -10.83
#